data_AF-A0A7V8NV03-F1
#
_entry.id   AF-A0A7V8NV03-F1
#
_cell.length_a   1.000
_cell.length_b   1.000
_cell.length_c   1.000
_cell.angle_alpha   90.00
_cell.angle_beta   90.00
_cell.angle_gamma   90.00
#
_symmetry.space_group_name_H-M   'P 1'
#
loop_
_entity.id
_entity.type
_entity.pdbx_description
1 polymer ?
#
loop_
_entity_poly.entity_id
_entity_poly.type
_entity_poly.pdbx_seq_one_letter_code
_entity_poly.pdbx_strand_id
1 'polypeptide(L)' 'HLQPAYEDLGHKRGDFPVTEAYADRILSLPMYAELTSGQIEHVSSAVAEFLAAHCARQTEARPVASRASRIA' A
#
# COMPACT_ATOMS: atom_id res chain seq x y z
N HIS A 1 -0.79 2.09 -16.16
CA HIS A 1 -0.10 2.77 -17.29
C HIS A 1 1.30 2.25 -17.52
N LEU A 2 2.10 1.90 -16.50
CA LEU A 2 3.49 1.44 -16.72
C LEU A 2 3.65 -0.05 -17.08
N GLN A 3 2.56 -0.81 -17.19
CA GLN A 3 2.64 -2.23 -17.58
C GLN A 3 2.80 -2.35 -19.10
N PRO A 4 3.54 -3.35 -19.62
CA PRO A 4 3.78 -3.51 -21.05
C PRO A 4 2.51 -3.50 -21.92
N ALA A 5 1.41 -4.07 -21.39
CA ALA A 5 0.11 -4.10 -22.07
C ALA A 5 -0.51 -2.72 -22.35
N TYR A 6 0.01 -1.64 -21.74
CA TYR A 6 -0.48 -0.27 -21.89
C TYR A 6 0.53 0.66 -22.56
N GLU A 7 1.61 0.15 -23.16
CA GLU A 7 2.65 0.96 -23.80
C GLU A 7 2.10 1.84 -24.93
N ASP A 8 1.15 1.32 -25.73
CA ASP A 8 0.53 2.03 -26.85
C ASP A 8 -0.25 3.29 -26.43
N LEU A 9 -0.57 3.44 -25.15
CA LEU A 9 -1.24 4.63 -24.61
C LEU A 9 -0.28 5.81 -24.40
N GLY A 10 1.05 5.61 -24.53
CA GLY A 10 2.05 6.67 -24.51
C GLY A 10 2.30 7.35 -23.16
N HIS A 11 1.70 6.83 -22.09
CA HIS A 11 1.86 7.33 -20.73
C HIS A 11 3.26 7.04 -20.16
N LYS A 12 3.76 7.95 -19.33
CA LYS A 12 5.08 7.85 -18.70
C LYS A 12 4.98 7.91 -17.18
N ARG A 13 6.06 7.50 -16.51
CA ARG A 13 6.19 7.66 -15.06
C ARG A 13 6.10 9.16 -14.72
N GLY A 14 5.32 9.49 -13.70
CA GLY A 14 5.02 10.86 -13.31
C GLY A 14 3.68 11.38 -13.82
N ASP A 15 3.05 10.73 -14.80
CA ASP A 15 1.72 11.13 -15.30
C ASP A 15 0.63 10.84 -14.27
N PHE A 16 0.83 9.83 -13.42
CA PHE A 16 -0.10 9.43 -12.35
C PHE A 16 0.62 9.32 -11.00
N PRO A 17 1.11 10.45 -10.44
CA PRO A 17 2.05 10.44 -9.31
C PRO A 17 1.45 9.87 -8.03
N VAL A 18 0.14 10.03 -7.81
CA VAL A 18 -0.56 9.44 -6.66
C VAL A 18 -0.63 7.92 -6.79
N THR A 19 -1.06 7.42 -7.95
CA THR A 19 -1.16 5.99 -8.22
C THR A 19 0.19 5.31 -8.13
N GLU A 20 1.23 5.92 -8.69
CA GLU A 20 2.60 5.41 -8.63
C GLU A 20 3.12 5.34 -7.19
N ALA A 21 2.90 6.39 -6.40
CA ALA A 21 3.31 6.40 -4.99
C ALA A 21 2.64 5.29 -4.17
N TYR A 22 1.39 4.93 -4.48
CA TYR A 22 0.74 3.76 -3.87
C TYR A 22 1.32 2.46 -4.43
N ALA A 23 1.42 2.31 -5.75
CA ALA A 23 1.93 1.10 -6.38
C ALA A 23 3.32 0.70 -5.85
N ASP A 24 4.18 1.68 -5.57
CA ASP A 24 5.55 1.45 -5.06
C ASP A 24 5.58 1.09 -3.55
N ARG A 25 4.45 1.18 -2.81
CA ARG A 25 4.40 1.02 -1.34
C ARG A 25 3.39 -0.02 -0.85
N ILE A 26 2.40 -0.39 -1.66
CA ILE A 26 1.38 -1.35 -1.26
C ILE A 26 1.94 -2.78 -1.23
N LEU A 27 1.48 -3.54 -0.25
CA LEU A 27 1.73 -4.98 -0.14
C LEU A 27 0.38 -5.66 0.06
N SER A 28 0.07 -6.65 -0.78
CA SER A 28 -1.12 -7.47 -0.61
C SER A 28 -0.86 -8.58 0.40
N LEU A 29 -1.70 -8.66 1.43
CA LEU A 29 -1.69 -9.75 2.39
C LEU A 29 -2.71 -10.83 1.99
N PRO A 30 -2.52 -12.10 2.41
CA PRO A 30 -3.50 -13.15 2.17
C PRO A 30 -4.87 -12.77 2.74
N MET A 31 -5.89 -12.79 1.88
CA MET A 31 -7.27 -12.50 2.24
C MET A 31 -8.22 -13.35 1.39
N TYR A 32 -8.68 -14.47 1.94
CA TYR A 32 -9.64 -15.39 1.32
C TYR A 32 -10.45 -16.11 2.41
N ALA A 33 -11.59 -16.70 2.06
CA ALA A 33 -12.60 -17.16 3.02
C ALA A 33 -12.15 -18.35 3.87
N GLU A 34 -11.23 -19.17 3.33
CA GLU A 34 -10.72 -20.39 3.93
C GLU A 34 -9.55 -20.16 4.90
N LEU A 35 -9.18 -18.90 5.17
CA LEU A 35 -8.15 -18.57 6.15
C LEU A 35 -8.59 -18.98 7.55
N THR A 36 -7.76 -19.80 8.19
CA THR A 36 -7.91 -20.14 9.60
C THR A 36 -7.45 -19.00 10.49
N SER A 37 -7.99 -18.91 11.72
CA SER A 37 -7.56 -17.92 12.70
C SER A 37 -6.05 -17.98 12.98
N GLY A 38 -5.46 -19.19 13.01
CA GLY A 38 -4.02 -19.35 13.21
C GLY A 38 -3.17 -18.84 12.04
N GLN A 39 -3.66 -18.94 10.80
CA GLN A 39 -2.98 -18.33 9.65
C GLN A 39 -3.06 -16.81 9.68
N ILE A 40 -4.21 -16.26 10.09
CA ILE A 40 -4.37 -14.81 10.26
C ILE A 40 -3.41 -14.30 11.34
N GLU A 41 -3.35 -14.98 12.48
CA GLU A 41 -2.45 -14.64 13.58
C GLU A 41 -0.98 -14.73 13.20
N HIS A 42 -0.61 -15.74 12.41
CA HIS A 42 0.75 -15.87 11.89
C HIS A 42 1.14 -14.68 10.99
N VAL A 43 0.27 -14.32 10.05
CA VAL A 43 0.51 -13.19 9.13
C VAL A 43 0.57 -11.87 9.90
N SER A 44 -0.37 -11.63 10.82
CA SER A 44 -0.41 -10.38 11.60
C SER A 44 0.82 -10.24 12.51
N SER A 45 1.22 -11.32 13.18
CA SER A 45 2.40 -11.34 14.05
C SER A 45 3.68 -11.10 13.25
N ALA A 46 3.85 -11.76 12.10
CA ALA A 46 5.04 -11.58 11.26
C ALA A 46 5.19 -10.12 10.79
N VAL A 47 4.08 -9.46 10.41
CA VAL A 47 4.11 -8.04 10.03
C VAL A 47 4.45 -7.15 11.22
N ALA A 48 3.85 -7.41 12.39
CA ALA A 48 4.13 -6.65 13.60
C ALA A 48 5.58 -6.77 14.05
N GLU A 49 6.14 -7.99 14.04
CA GLU A 49 7.53 -8.28 14.35
C GLU A 49 8.48 -7.59 13.37
N PHE A 50 8.18 -7.66 12.07
CA PHE A 50 8.95 -6.97 11.05
C PHE A 50 8.97 -5.45 11.31
N LEU A 51 7.82 -4.85 11.58
CA LEU A 51 7.73 -3.42 11.88
C LEU A 51 8.49 -3.09 13.17
N ALA A 52 8.36 -3.87 14.23
CA ALA A 52 9.08 -3.65 15.49
C ALA A 52 10.60 -3.71 15.30
N ALA A 53 11.11 -4.68 14.53
CA ALA A 53 12.53 -4.81 14.23
C ALA A 53 13.08 -3.68 13.34
N HIS A 54 12.23 -3.05 12.52
CA HIS A 54 12.64 -2.06 11.53
C HIS A 54 12.17 -0.62 11.83
N CYS A 55 11.46 -0.38 12.95
CA CYS A 55 10.88 0.91 13.30
C CYS A 55 11.92 1.99 13.70
N ALA A 56 13.19 1.63 13.91
CA ALA A 56 14.24 2.59 14.30
C ALA A 56 14.64 3.59 13.19
N ARG A 57 13.99 3.61 12.01
CA ARG A 57 14.45 4.42 10.85
C ARG A 57 13.39 5.24 10.09
N GLN A 58 12.10 5.23 10.44
CA GLN A 58 11.06 5.84 9.56
C GLN A 58 9.91 6.50 10.35
N THR A 59 10.14 7.68 10.95
CA THR A 59 9.10 8.49 11.64
C THR A 59 8.56 9.63 10.77
N GLU A 60 8.37 9.43 9.47
CA GLU A 60 7.71 10.43 8.60
C GLU A 60 6.51 9.84 7.87
N ALA A 61 5.50 9.43 8.65
CA ALA A 61 4.17 9.18 8.11
C ALA A 61 3.49 10.53 7.80
N ARG A 62 3.55 10.96 6.54
CA ARG A 62 2.78 12.10 6.00
C ARG A 62 1.28 11.88 6.32
N PRO A 63 0.57 12.87 6.88
CA PRO A 63 -0.84 12.69 7.24
C PRO A 63 -1.66 12.35 5.99
N VAL A 64 -2.54 11.37 6.12
CA VAL A 64 -3.63 11.15 5.16
C VAL A 64 -4.46 12.43 5.14
N ALA A 65 -4.44 13.16 4.02
CA ALA A 65 -5.14 14.42 3.90
C ALA A 65 -6.64 14.18 4.12
N SER A 66 -7.14 14.60 5.28
CA SER A 66 -8.57 14.81 5.53
C SER A 66 -9.06 15.86 4.53
N ARG A 67 -9.71 15.41 3.45
CA ARG A 67 -10.59 16.27 2.65
C ARG A 67 -11.99 16.12 3.20
N ALA A 68 -12.26 16.84 4.29
CA ALA A 68 -13.60 17.29 4.61
C ALA A 68 -14.08 18.18 3.45
N SER A 69 -14.88 17.62 2.53
CA SER A 69 -15.62 18.43 1.58
C SER A 69 -16.94 18.81 2.22
N ARG A 70 -17.01 20.05 2.71
CA ARG A 70 -18.25 20.77 2.95
C ARG A 70 -19.11 20.73 1.67
N ILE A 71 -20.34 20.26 1.80
CA ILE A 71 -21.41 20.62 0.87
C ILE A 71 -22.13 21.79 1.54
N ALA A 72 -22.00 22.97 0.93
CA ALA A 72 -22.92 24.08 1.12
C ALA A 72 -24.12 23.88 0.20
#